data_AF-A0A937X7A2-F1
#
_entry.id   AF-A0A937X7A2-F1
#
_cell.length_a   1.000
_cell.length_b   1.000
_cell.length_c   1.000
_cell.angle_alpha   90.00
_cell.angle_beta   90.00
_cell.angle_gamma   90.00
#
_symmetry.space_group_name_H-M   'P 1'
#
loop_
_entity.id
_entity.type
_entity.pdbx_description
1 polymer ?
#
loop_
_entity_poly.entity_id
_entity_poly.type
_entity_poly.pdbx_seq_one_letter_code
_entity_poly.pdbx_strand_id
1 'polypeptide(L)'
;MRDDWSKFQGKAEVAAVSFEDSFTQTRFKDQLKLPFPLLADPEYKAIDKYGGREPNKTYSNPSAFIVGTDGKVQWSYIGKNSGDRPPDAEILKHFD
;
A
#
# COMPACT_ATOMS: atom_id res chain seq x y z
N MET A 1 -8.14 5.49 0.40
CA MET A 1 -8.60 4.15 0.01
C MET A 1 -9.70 3.60 0.90
N ARG A 2 -9.60 3.59 2.24
CA ARG A 2 -10.71 3.13 3.12
C ARG A 2 -11.95 4.01 2.97
N ASP A 3 -11.79 5.31 3.13
CA ASP A 3 -12.91 6.25 3.14
C ASP A 3 -13.52 6.45 1.73
N ASP A 4 -12.74 6.16 0.70
CA ASP A 4 -13.12 6.18 -0.72
C ASP A 4 -13.31 4.77 -1.32
N TRP A 5 -13.51 3.74 -0.49
CA TRP A 5 -13.45 2.33 -0.92
C TRP A 5 -14.33 2.00 -2.12
N SER A 6 -15.56 2.52 -2.15
CA SER A 6 -16.50 2.29 -3.24
C SER A 6 -15.99 2.74 -4.61
N LYS A 7 -15.05 3.69 -4.68
CA LYS A 7 -14.42 4.15 -5.92
C LYS A 7 -13.37 3.17 -6.45
N PHE A 8 -12.76 2.37 -5.57
CA PHE A 8 -11.74 1.37 -5.93
C PHE A 8 -12.35 -0.01 -6.21
N GLN A 9 -13.54 -0.31 -5.67
CA GLN A 9 -14.23 -1.58 -5.90
C GLN A 9 -14.45 -1.82 -7.40
N GLY A 10 -14.05 -3.01 -7.87
CA GLY A 10 -14.17 -3.42 -9.27
C GLY A 10 -13.10 -2.85 -10.20
N LYS A 11 -12.25 -1.92 -9.75
CA LYS A 11 -11.13 -1.38 -10.53
C LYS A 11 -9.83 -2.13 -10.28
N ALA A 12 -9.59 -2.53 -9.03
CA ALA A 12 -8.40 -3.30 -8.65
C ALA A 12 -8.66 -4.12 -7.38
N GLU A 13 -7.86 -5.16 -7.20
CA GLU A 13 -7.65 -5.74 -5.87
C GLU A 13 -6.69 -4.83 -5.09
N VAL A 14 -7.05 -4.52 -3.85
CA VAL A 14 -6.26 -3.64 -2.98
C VAL A 14 -5.73 -4.45 -1.82
N ALA A 15 -4.44 -4.30 -1.54
CA ALA A 15 -3.80 -4.80 -0.32
C ALA A 15 -2.81 -3.74 0.18
N ALA A 16 -2.75 -3.56 1.49
CA ALA A 16 -1.69 -2.75 2.10
C ALA A 16 -0.61 -3.65 2.69
N VAL A 17 0.63 -3.21 2.64
CA VAL A 17 1.81 -3.97 3.08
C VAL A 17 2.53 -3.16 4.14
N SER A 18 2.88 -3.79 5.27
CA SER A 18 3.76 -3.18 6.26
C SER A 18 4.56 -4.24 7.03
N PHE A 19 5.54 -3.80 7.81
CA PHE A 19 6.53 -4.69 8.44
C PHE A 19 6.00 -5.41 9.69
N GLU A 20 4.83 -5.02 10.20
CA GLU A 20 4.21 -5.66 11.33
C GLU A 20 3.83 -7.12 11.01
N ASP A 21 3.88 -7.98 12.03
CA ASP A 21 3.52 -9.39 11.89
C ASP A 21 2.03 -9.61 11.57
N SER A 22 1.69 -10.82 11.13
CA SER A 22 0.32 -11.17 10.71
C SER A 22 -0.73 -10.99 11.81
N PHE A 23 -0.36 -11.20 13.08
CA PHE A 23 -1.24 -11.02 14.21
C PHE A 23 -1.61 -9.54 14.41
N THR A 24 -0.61 -8.67 14.36
CA THR A 24 -0.75 -7.22 14.46
C THR A 24 -1.55 -6.67 13.28
N GLN A 25 -1.26 -7.12 12.06
CA GLN A 25 -1.99 -6.77 10.85
C GLN A 25 -3.48 -7.15 10.95
N THR A 26 -3.78 -8.35 11.44
CA THR A 26 -5.17 -8.82 11.64
C THR A 26 -5.91 -7.91 12.62
N ARG A 27 -5.28 -7.60 13.77
CA ARG A 27 -5.87 -6.68 14.75
C ARG A 27 -6.10 -5.29 14.18
N PHE A 28 -5.16 -4.73 13.40
CA PHE A 28 -5.33 -3.42 12.80
C PHE A 28 -6.43 -3.39 11.75
N LYS A 29 -6.52 -4.41 10.91
CA LYS A 29 -7.62 -4.55 9.95
C LYS A 29 -8.98 -4.49 10.66
N ASP A 30 -9.14 -5.25 11.74
CA ASP A 30 -10.39 -5.33 12.50
C ASP A 30 -10.72 -4.00 13.20
N GLN A 31 -9.73 -3.42 13.90
CA GLN A 31 -9.89 -2.16 14.62
C GLN A 31 -10.24 -0.99 13.69
N LEU A 32 -9.56 -0.90 12.55
CA LEU A 32 -9.75 0.18 11.57
C LEU A 32 -10.86 -0.11 10.55
N LYS A 33 -11.49 -1.30 10.66
CA LYS A 33 -12.52 -1.79 9.74
C LYS A 33 -12.10 -1.67 8.28
N LEU A 34 -10.87 -2.10 7.98
CA LEU A 34 -10.32 -1.98 6.63
C LEU A 34 -11.01 -2.97 5.68
N PRO A 35 -11.48 -2.49 4.50
CA PRO A 35 -12.18 -3.35 3.55
C PRO A 35 -11.23 -4.17 2.67
N PHE A 36 -9.92 -4.06 2.89
CA PHE A 36 -8.87 -4.77 2.18
C PHE A 36 -7.95 -5.52 3.15
N PRO A 37 -7.22 -6.56 2.70
CA PRO A 37 -6.21 -7.23 3.51
C PRO A 37 -5.01 -6.33 3.82
N LEU A 38 -4.40 -6.63 4.96
CA LEU A 38 -3.07 -6.15 5.32
C LEU A 38 -2.09 -7.33 5.25
N LEU A 39 -1.00 -7.17 4.51
CA LEU A 39 0.01 -8.19 4.27
C LEU A 39 1.25 -7.88 5.12
N ALA A 40 1.70 -8.88 5.87
CA ALA A 40 2.90 -8.78 6.69
C ALA A 40 4.17 -8.93 5.84
N ASP A 41 5.11 -8.01 6.02
CA ASP A 41 6.45 -8.04 5.42
C ASP A 41 7.54 -7.75 6.48
N PRO A 42 7.68 -8.60 7.52
CA PRO A 42 8.54 -8.32 8.67
C PRO A 42 10.04 -8.24 8.35
N GLU A 43 10.45 -8.77 7.21
CA GLU A 43 11.82 -8.72 6.71
C GLU A 43 12.01 -7.63 5.64
N TYR A 44 11.00 -6.81 5.37
CA TYR A 44 11.01 -5.75 4.35
C TYR A 44 11.30 -6.25 2.92
N LYS A 45 11.05 -7.53 2.62
CA LYS A 45 11.40 -8.14 1.33
C LYS A 45 10.65 -7.48 0.18
N ALA A 46 9.35 -7.23 0.36
CA ALA A 46 8.54 -6.55 -0.65
C ALA A 46 8.79 -5.04 -0.60
N ILE A 47 8.79 -4.45 0.60
CA ILE A 47 9.00 -3.02 0.80
C ILE A 47 10.31 -2.54 0.15
N ASP A 48 11.42 -3.24 0.37
CA ASP A 48 12.73 -2.88 -0.18
C ASP A 48 12.80 -3.11 -1.69
N LYS A 49 12.22 -4.22 -2.18
CA LYS A 49 12.19 -4.52 -3.62
C LYS A 49 11.46 -3.45 -4.43
N TYR A 50 10.46 -2.82 -3.83
CA TYR A 50 9.71 -1.72 -4.44
C TYR A 50 10.29 -0.33 -4.11
N GLY A 51 11.43 -0.26 -3.41
CA GLY A 51 12.08 1.01 -3.06
C GLY A 51 11.33 1.83 -2.01
N GLY A 52 10.36 1.22 -1.31
CA GLY A 52 9.53 1.89 -0.31
C GLY A 52 10.27 2.22 0.99
N ARG A 53 11.55 1.86 1.11
CA ARG A 53 12.39 2.12 2.27
C ARG A 53 13.82 2.41 1.83
N GLU A 54 14.41 3.47 2.38
CA GLU A 54 15.82 3.77 2.15
C GLU A 54 16.71 2.80 2.95
N PRO A 55 17.92 2.48 2.45
CA PRO A 55 18.90 1.72 3.21
C PRO A 55 19.13 2.33 4.60
N ASN A 56 19.09 1.50 5.64
CA ASN A 56 19.25 1.87 7.05
C ASN A 56 18.06 2.54 7.75
N LYS A 57 16.92 2.75 7.08
CA LYS A 57 15.68 3.15 7.78
C LYS A 57 15.03 1.93 8.43
N THR A 58 14.43 2.11 9.60
CA THR A 58 13.67 1.05 10.32
C THR A 58 12.17 1.10 10.02
N TYR A 59 11.74 1.93 9.07
CA TYR A 59 10.34 2.10 8.68
C TYR A 59 10.25 2.42 7.19
N SER A 60 9.13 2.06 6.57
CA SER A 60 8.82 2.39 5.19
C SER A 60 8.36 3.84 5.03
N ASN A 61 8.69 4.44 3.90
CA ASN A 61 8.02 5.65 3.42
C ASN A 61 6.61 5.27 2.92
N PRO A 62 5.56 6.08 3.18
CA PRO A 62 4.25 5.84 2.59
C PRO A 62 4.36 5.78 1.07
N SER A 63 3.85 4.70 0.48
CA SER A 63 4.00 4.44 -0.95
C SER A 63 2.72 3.83 -1.52
N ALA A 64 2.48 4.02 -2.80
CA ALA A 64 1.38 3.42 -3.54
C ALA A 64 1.89 2.90 -4.89
N PHE A 65 1.39 1.74 -5.31
CA PHE A 65 1.77 1.10 -6.56
C PHE A 65 0.52 0.57 -7.23
N ILE A 66 0.46 0.72 -8.56
CA ILE A 66 -0.50 0.03 -9.41
C ILE A 66 0.29 -0.98 -10.22
N VAL A 67 -0.02 -2.26 -10.00
CA VAL A 67 0.61 -3.38 -10.69
C VAL A 67 -0.41 -3.94 -11.67
N GLY A 68 -0.04 -3.98 -12.95
CA GLY A 68 -0.85 -4.56 -14.00
C GLY A 68 -1.00 -6.07 -13.85
N THR A 69 -1.97 -6.66 -14.53
CA THR A 69 -2.18 -8.12 -14.56
C THR A 69 -1.00 -8.88 -15.20
N ASP A 70 -0.13 -8.18 -15.92
CA ASP A 70 1.14 -8.68 -16.44
C ASP A 70 2.29 -8.67 -15.40
N GLY A 71 1.99 -8.24 -14.17
CA GLY A 71 2.94 -8.16 -13.06
C GLY A 71 3.88 -6.95 -13.11
N LYS A 72 3.68 -6.00 -14.04
CA LYS A 72 4.52 -4.80 -14.15
C LYS A 72 3.90 -3.62 -13.41
N VAL A 73 4.75 -2.79 -12.82
CA VAL A 73 4.34 -1.51 -12.22
C VAL A 73 3.93 -0.55 -13.33
N GLN A 74 2.65 -0.18 -13.35
CA GLN A 74 2.07 0.79 -14.31
C GLN A 74 2.17 2.21 -13.75
N TRP A 75 2.11 2.34 -12.43
CA TRP A 75 2.28 3.61 -11.75
C TRP A 75 2.81 3.39 -10.33
N SER A 76 3.61 4.33 -9.84
CA SER A 76 4.09 4.32 -8.48
C SER A 76 4.20 5.73 -7.90
N TYR A 77 4.10 5.79 -6.59
CA TYR A 77 4.38 6.96 -5.79
C TYR A 77 5.12 6.52 -4.53
N ILE A 78 6.25 7.18 -4.24
CA ILE A 78 7.02 6.97 -3.02
C ILE A 78 7.13 8.30 -2.30
N GLY A 79 6.54 8.37 -1.12
CA GLY A 79 6.54 9.56 -0.28
C GLY A 79 7.92 9.87 0.28
N LYS A 80 8.13 11.14 0.62
CA LYS A 80 9.39 11.66 1.17
C LYS A 80 9.39 11.76 2.69
N ASN A 81 8.22 11.73 3.32
CA ASN A 81 8.03 11.84 4.77
C ASN A 81 6.75 11.12 5.22
N SER A 82 6.51 11.09 6.54
CA SER A 82 5.40 10.33 7.13
C SER A 82 4.00 10.79 6.73
N GLY A 83 3.84 12.03 6.24
CA GLY A 83 2.59 12.60 5.77
C GLY A 83 2.40 12.48 4.26
N ASP A 84 3.46 12.20 3.52
CA ASP A 84 3.51 12.32 2.07
C ASP A 84 2.84 11.11 1.39
N ARG A 85 1.58 11.28 1.01
CA ARG A 85 0.77 10.27 0.34
C ARG A 85 0.09 10.89 -0.88
N PRO A 86 -0.05 10.14 -1.99
CA PRO A 86 -0.85 10.60 -3.10
C PRO A 86 -2.33 10.61 -2.67
N PRO A 87 -3.13 11.60 -3.09
CA PRO A 87 -4.56 11.59 -2.82
C PRO A 87 -5.23 10.46 -3.62
N ASP A 88 -6.32 9.89 -3.08
CA ASP A 88 -7.06 8.81 -3.75
C ASP A 88 -7.50 9.21 -5.17
N ALA A 89 -7.90 10.47 -5.35
CA ALA A 89 -8.28 11.01 -6.65
C ALA A 89 -7.15 11.01 -7.69
N GLU A 90 -5.88 11.06 -7.27
CA GLU A 90 -4.75 10.90 -8.18
C GLU A 90 -4.58 9.45 -8.58
N ILE A 91 -4.60 8.53 -7.61
CA ILE A 91 -4.50 7.08 -7.86
C ILE A 91 -5.59 6.62 -8.82
N LEU A 92 -6.82 7.13 -8.64
CA LEU A 92 -7.97 6.78 -9.46
C LEU A 92 -7.85 7.18 -10.95
N LYS A 93 -6.98 8.14 -11.31
CA LYS A 93 -6.74 8.53 -12.71
C LYS A 93 -5.99 7.47 -13.52
N HIS A 94 -5.39 6.50 -12.85
CA HIS A 94 -4.58 5.44 -13.47
C HIS A 94 -5.37 4.14 -13.69
N PHE A 95 -6.67 4.14 -13.37
CA PHE A 95 -7.59 3.08 -13.77
C PHE A 95 -8.48 3.62 -14.89
N ASP A 96 -8.63 2.84 -15.97
CA ASP A 96 -9.57 3.13 -17.05
C ASP A 96 -11.03 3.19 -16.55
#